data_AF-X1RE59-F1
#
_entry.id   AF-X1RE59-F1
#
_cell.length_a   1.000
_cell.length_b   1.000
_cell.length_c   1.000
_cell.angle_alpha   90.00
_cell.angle_beta   90.00
_cell.angle_gamma   90.00
#
_symmetry.space_group_name_H-M   'P 1'
#
loop_
_entity.id
_entity.type
_entity.pdbx_description
1 polymer ?
#
loop_
_entity_poly.entity_id
_entity_poly.type
_entity_poly.pdbx_seq_one_letter_code
_entity_poly.pdbx_strand_id
1 'polypeptide(L)' 'MTEPARVDMEKIVSLCRRRGFIFPSSEIYGGLSSCWDYGPLGVELKRNIREAWWRAVVQER' A
#
# COMPACT_ATOMS: atom_id res chain seq x y z
N MET A 1 15.81 -26.49 -3.19
CA MET A 1 14.38 -26.12 -3.15
C MET A 1 14.17 -25.25 -1.93
N THR A 2 14.19 -23.93 -2.10
CA THR A 2 14.11 -22.96 -1.00
C THR A 2 12.65 -22.84 -0.55
N GLU A 3 12.36 -23.05 0.74
CA GLU A 3 11.03 -22.79 1.30
C GLU A 3 10.65 -21.31 1.13
N PRO A 4 9.37 -20.99 0.89
CA PRO A 4 8.94 -19.60 0.84
C PRO A 4 9.17 -18.96 2.21
N ALA A 5 10.04 -17.96 2.25
CA ALA A 5 10.29 -17.21 3.47
C ALA A 5 8.97 -16.63 4.00
N ARG A 6 8.60 -16.97 5.25
CA ARG A 6 7.40 -16.46 5.89
C ARG A 6 7.48 -14.95 5.98
N VAL A 7 6.62 -14.26 5.24
CA VAL A 7 6.55 -12.80 5.26
C VAL A 7 5.80 -12.38 6.51
N ASP A 8 6.45 -11.52 7.31
CA ASP A 8 5.91 -10.98 8.54
C ASP A 8 5.22 -9.63 8.25
N MET A 9 3.99 -9.48 8.76
CA MET A 9 3.19 -8.27 8.55
C MET A 9 3.87 -7.02 9.14
N GLU A 10 4.57 -7.14 10.27
CA GLU A 10 5.28 -6.02 10.87
C GLU A 10 6.39 -5.50 9.95
N LYS A 11 7.07 -6.42 9.25
CA LYS A 11 8.11 -6.05 8.28
C LYS A 11 7.51 -5.26 7.12
N ILE A 12 6.36 -5.69 6.58
CA ILE A 12 5.66 -4.99 5.51
C ILE A 12 5.25 -3.59 5.97
N VAL A 13 4.59 -3.47 7.13
CA VAL A 13 4.13 -2.17 7.66
C VAL A 13 5.32 -1.23 7.86
N SER A 14 6.43 -1.72 8.43
CA SER A 14 7.63 -0.89 8.61
C SER A 14 8.27 -0.46 7.29
N LEU A 15 8.18 -1.28 6.23
CA LEU A 15 8.66 -0.92 4.89
C LEU A 15 7.78 0.15 4.28
N CYS A 16 6.44 -0.01 4.37
CA CYS A 16 5.47 0.93 3.85
C CYS A 16 5.65 2.32 4.50
N ARG A 17 5.87 2.38 5.82
CA ARG A 17 6.14 3.64 6.52
C ARG A 17 7.47 4.25 6.11
N ARG A 18 8.55 3.46 6.05
CA ARG A 18 9.91 3.94 5.70
C ARG A 18 10.04 4.45 4.27
N ARG A 19 9.32 3.84 3.34
CA ARG A 19 9.38 4.19 1.90
C ARG A 19 8.28 5.17 1.48
N GLY A 20 7.37 5.54 2.38
CA GLY A 20 6.29 6.47 2.07
C GLY A 20 5.22 5.89 1.15
N PHE A 21 4.82 4.65 1.41
CA PHE A 21 3.65 4.04 0.78
C PHE A 21 2.36 4.37 1.56
N ILE A 22 2.32 4.07 2.86
CA ILE A 22 1.12 4.21 3.69
C ILE A 22 1.53 4.73 5.07
N PHE A 23 0.76 5.69 5.58
CA PHE A 23 0.90 6.28 6.90
C PHE A 23 -0.40 6.16 7.70
N PRO A 24 -0.33 5.96 9.02
CA PRO A 24 -1.51 6.05 9.86
C PRO A 24 -2.04 7.49 9.84
N SER A 25 -3.34 7.65 9.59
CA SER A 25 -3.92 8.99 9.55
C SER A 25 -3.93 9.61 10.94
N SER A 26 -3.77 10.93 10.98
CA SER A 26 -3.71 11.70 12.22
C SER A 26 -2.63 11.23 13.20
N GLU A 27 -1.48 10.74 12.71
CA GLU A 27 -0.36 10.27 13.55
C GLU A 27 0.05 11.32 14.60
N ILE A 28 0.09 12.60 14.21
CA ILE A 28 0.43 13.72 15.11
C ILE A 28 -0.64 14.04 16.15
N TYR A 29 -1.86 13.49 16.00
CA TYR A 29 -2.99 13.70 16.91
C TYR A 29 -3.34 12.45 17.72
N GLY A 30 -2.45 11.46 17.79
CA GLY A 30 -2.68 10.21 18.53
C GLY A 30 -3.26 9.06 17.70
N GLY A 31 -3.37 9.25 16.38
CA GLY A 31 -3.78 8.23 15.43
C GLY A 31 -5.29 8.06 15.33
N LEU A 32 -5.82 8.11 14.11
CA LEU A 32 -7.21 7.75 13.83
C LEU A 32 -7.24 6.27 13.43
N SER A 33 -7.72 5.41 14.33
CA SER A 33 -7.96 4.00 13.99
C SER A 33 -8.89 3.91 12.79
N SER A 34 -8.57 3.06 11.81
CA SER A 34 -9.28 2.84 10.54
C SER A 34 -9.06 3.85 9.40
N CYS A 35 -8.29 4.92 9.60
CA CYS A 35 -7.93 5.85 8.51
C CYS A 35 -6.44 5.80 8.19
N TRP A 36 -6.11 5.72 6.89
CA TRP A 36 -4.74 5.67 6.39
C TRP A 36 -4.52 6.63 5.23
N ASP A 37 -3.37 7.30 5.25
CA ASP A 37 -2.95 8.25 4.22
C ASP A 37 -1.91 7.61 3.30
N TYR A 38 -2.09 7.79 1.99
CA TYR A 38 -1.14 7.28 0.99
C TYR A 38 -0.03 8.30 0.76
N GLY A 39 1.22 7.87 0.91
CA GLY A 39 2.38 8.68 0.57
C GLY A 39 2.65 8.72 -0.94
N PRO A 40 3.69 9.44 -1.39
CA PRO A 40 3.97 9.65 -2.81
C PRO A 40 4.07 8.34 -3.62
N LEU A 41 4.80 7.35 -3.12
CA LEU A 41 4.92 6.04 -3.79
C LEU A 41 3.64 5.21 -3.69
N GLY A 42 2.86 5.39 -2.61
CA GLY A 42 1.58 4.72 -2.42
C GLY A 42 0.52 5.18 -3.41
N VAL A 43 0.48 6.48 -3.70
CA VAL A 43 -0.46 7.06 -4.67
C VAL A 43 -0.18 6.55 -6.08
N GLU A 44 1.08 6.54 -6.51
CA GLU A 44 1.46 6.03 -7.83
C GLU A 44 1.15 4.52 -7.95
N LEU A 45 1.45 3.73 -6.91
CA LEU A 45 1.11 2.31 -6.90
C LEU A 45 -0.41 2.09 -7.01
N LYS A 46 -1.20 2.82 -6.22
CA LYS A 46 -2.66 2.75 -6.25
C LYS A 46 -3.21 3.13 -7.62
N ARG A 47 -2.66 4.18 -8.23
CA ARG A 47 -3.03 4.64 -9.57
C ARG A 47 -2.75 3.57 -10.62
N ASN A 48 -1.54 3.01 -10.62
CA ASN A 48 -1.14 1.98 -11.58
C ASN A 48 -2.02 0.72 -11.49
N ILE A 49 -2.36 0.28 -10.26
CA ILE A 49 -3.26 -0.85 -10.05
C ILE A 49 -4.66 -0.55 -10.60
N ARG A 50 -5.19 0.64 -10.33
CA ARG A 50 -6.52 1.05 -10.82
C ARG A 50 -6.56 1.10 -12.35
N GLU A 51 -5.53 1.67 -12.97
CA GLU A 51 -5.44 1.77 -14.43
C GLU A 51 -5.31 0.38 -15.09
N ALA A 52 -4.46 -0.50 -14.53
CA ALA A 52 -4.31 -1.87 -15.00
C ALA A 52 -5.62 -2.66 -14.90
N TRP A 53 -6.34 -2.51 -13.79
CA TRP A 53 -7.65 -3.14 -13.59
C TRP A 53 -8.68 -2.62 -14.59
N TRP A 54 -8.76 -1.30 -14.79
CA TRP A 54 -9.70 -0.71 -15.75
C TRP A 54 -9.44 -1.19 -17.17
N ARG A 55 -8.17 -1.25 -17.58
CA ARG A 55 -7.80 -1.76 -18.90
C ARG A 55 -8.22 -3.22 -19.07
N ALA A 56 -7.85 -4.09 -18.13
CA ALA A 56 -8.12 -5.53 -18.23
C ALA A 56 -9.62 -5.88 -18.15
N VAL A 57 -10.40 -5.15 -17.36
CA VAL A 57 -11.81 -5.49 -17.10
C VAL A 57 -12.78 -4.75 -18.03
N VAL A 58 -12.46 -3.52 -18.43
CA VAL A 58 -13.39 -2.66 -19.19
C VAL A 58 -12.95 -2.51 -20.64
N GLN A 59 -11.65 -2.32 -20.91
CA GLN A 59 -11.17 -2.02 -22.27
C GLN A 59 -10.83 -3.26 -23.09
N GLU A 60 -10.29 -4.30 -22.46
CA GLU A 60 -9.89 -5.57 -23.10
C GLU A 60 -11.01 -6.63 -23.12
N ARG A 61 -12.25 -6.23 -22.77
CA ARG A 61 -13.47 -7.06 -22.90
C ARG A 61 -14.09 -6.94 -24.27
#